data_AF-A0A4Q4WAJ4-F1
#
_entry.id   AF-A0A4Q4WAJ4-F1
#
_cell.length_a   1.000
_cell.length_b   1.000
_cell.length_c   1.000
_cell.angle_alpha   90.00
_cell.angle_beta   90.00
_cell.angle_gamma   90.00
#
_symmetry.space_group_name_H-M   'P 1'
#
loop_
_entity.id
_entity.type
_entity.pdbx_description
1 polymer ?
#
loop_
_entity_poly.entity_id
_entity_poly.type
_entity_poly.pdbx_seq_one_letter_code
_entity_poly.pdbx_strand_id
1 'polypeptide(L)'
;MKLLTLLLLPAPILAAVGGRCSGSYNDNRCICLDRGVCSDRWGGEAVEGSPGDWPCPNDPGNVWGCYVRDCPGRGIDTECVWQNGCTGRALPDPICPGGNDFICCDFF
;
A
#
# COMPACT_ATOMS: atom_id res chain seq x y z
N MET A 1 37.68 -9.47 31.69
CA MET A 1 36.34 -9.65 31.09
C MET A 1 35.96 -8.35 30.41
N LYS A 2 35.95 -8.31 29.06
CA LYS A 2 35.55 -7.13 28.28
C LYS A 2 34.08 -7.26 27.95
N LEU A 3 33.25 -6.38 28.52
CA LEU A 3 31.84 -6.23 28.17
C LEU A 3 31.78 -5.62 26.77
N LEU A 4 31.34 -6.39 25.77
CA LEU A 4 30.99 -5.83 24.45
C LEU A 4 29.61 -5.19 24.57
N THR A 5 29.56 -3.87 24.57
CA THR A 5 28.33 -3.09 24.50
C THR A 5 27.77 -3.18 23.08
N LEU A 6 26.71 -3.98 22.88
CA LEU A 6 25.98 -4.05 21.62
C LEU A 6 25.18 -2.75 21.46
N LEU A 7 25.59 -1.86 20.56
CA LEU A 7 24.77 -0.74 20.11
C LEU A 7 23.65 -1.27 19.20
N LEU A 8 22.45 -1.48 19.76
CA LEU A 8 21.24 -1.63 18.96
C LEU A 8 20.87 -0.26 18.38
N LEU A 9 21.29 0.01 17.15
CA LEU A 9 20.73 1.10 16.36
C LEU A 9 19.26 0.75 16.03
N PRO A 10 18.30 1.66 16.23
CA PRO A 10 16.95 1.45 15.74
C PRO A 10 17.00 1.30 14.22
N ALA A 11 16.48 0.20 13.69
CA ALA A 11 16.31 0.06 12.26
C ALA A 11 15.40 1.20 11.78
N PRO A 12 15.75 1.91 10.70
CA PRO A 12 14.85 2.90 10.12
C PRO A 12 13.55 2.18 9.79
N ILE A 13 12.44 2.69 10.30
CA ILE A 13 11.09 2.20 9.99
C ILE A 13 10.79 2.65 8.55
N LEU A 14 11.41 1.99 7.58
CA LEU A 14 11.12 2.17 6.16
C LEU A 14 9.63 1.84 5.97
N ALA A 15 8.84 2.71 5.34
CA ALA A 15 7.57 2.24 4.81
C ALA A 15 7.90 1.08 3.88
N ALA A 16 7.45 -0.11 4.25
CA ALA A 16 7.65 -1.27 3.41
C ALA A 16 6.83 -1.03 2.14
N VAL A 17 7.45 -1.12 0.97
CA VAL A 17 6.71 -1.36 -0.26
C VAL A 17 5.71 -2.50 0.00
N GLY A 18 4.44 -2.27 -0.32
CA GLY A 18 3.33 -3.14 0.03
C GLY A 18 2.66 -2.83 1.38
N GLY A 19 3.08 -1.79 2.09
CA GLY A 19 2.50 -1.33 3.36
C GLY A 19 1.38 -0.30 3.21
N ARG A 20 0.69 0.01 4.30
CA ARG A 20 -0.35 1.06 4.33
C ARG A 20 0.23 2.45 4.08
N CYS A 21 -0.59 3.30 3.49
CA CYS A 21 -0.33 4.72 3.47
C CYS A 21 -0.54 5.36 4.86
N SER A 22 -0.08 6.60 5.01
CA SER A 22 -0.03 7.37 6.25
C SER A 22 -0.58 8.79 6.06
N GLY A 23 -0.65 9.56 7.14
CA GLY A 23 -1.11 10.95 7.09
C GLY A 23 -2.58 11.05 6.63
N SER A 24 -2.88 11.99 5.74
CA SER A 24 -4.22 12.15 5.17
C SER A 24 -4.64 10.99 4.26
N TYR A 25 -3.69 10.15 3.85
CA TYR A 25 -3.88 8.99 2.97
C TYR A 25 -4.04 7.67 3.75
N ASN A 26 -4.08 7.71 5.09
CA ASN A 26 -4.27 6.52 5.94
C ASN A 26 -5.73 6.02 5.90
N ASP A 27 -6.17 5.63 4.71
CA ASP A 27 -7.46 4.99 4.47
C ASP A 27 -7.26 3.49 4.15
N ASN A 28 -8.35 2.77 3.94
CA ASN A 28 -8.30 1.33 3.65
C ASN A 28 -8.07 1.02 2.16
N ARG A 29 -7.90 2.00 1.28
CA ARG A 29 -7.73 1.83 -0.17
C ARG A 29 -6.32 2.13 -0.65
N CYS A 30 -5.50 2.74 0.20
CA CYS A 30 -4.15 3.16 -0.18
C CYS A 30 -3.07 2.16 0.27
N ILE A 31 -2.18 1.82 -0.66
CA ILE A 31 -0.97 0.99 -0.44
C ILE A 31 0.27 1.69 -1.01
N CYS A 32 1.41 1.53 -0.35
CA CYS A 32 2.68 2.10 -0.81
C CYS A 32 3.35 1.23 -1.86
N LEU A 33 3.55 1.77 -3.07
CA LEU A 33 4.19 1.08 -4.19
C LEU A 33 5.09 2.01 -4.98
N ASP A 34 6.04 1.45 -5.72
CA ASP A 34 6.68 2.17 -6.81
C ASP A 34 5.61 2.71 -7.79
N ARG A 35 5.74 3.99 -8.18
CA ARG A 35 4.81 4.70 -9.06
C ARG A 35 4.56 3.97 -10.37
N GLY A 36 5.62 3.49 -11.02
CA GLY A 36 5.52 2.77 -12.29
C GLY A 36 4.83 1.43 -12.09
N VAL A 37 5.14 0.72 -11.01
CA VAL A 37 4.44 -0.51 -10.65
C VAL A 37 2.94 -0.24 -10.42
N CYS A 38 2.58 0.81 -9.69
CA CYS A 38 1.18 1.18 -9.47
C CYS A 38 0.44 1.39 -10.79
N SER A 39 0.95 2.28 -11.65
CA SER A 39 0.25 2.67 -12.88
C SER A 39 0.36 1.62 -13.98
N ASP A 40 1.54 1.07 -14.24
CA ASP A 40 1.78 0.24 -15.43
C ASP A 40 1.35 -1.21 -15.21
N ARG A 41 1.55 -1.76 -14.00
CA ARG A 41 1.22 -3.16 -13.70
C ARG A 41 -0.18 -3.34 -13.16
N TRP A 42 -0.61 -2.44 -12.29
CA TRP A 42 -1.89 -2.57 -11.59
C TRP A 42 -2.98 -1.64 -12.13
N GLY A 43 -2.65 -0.73 -13.06
CA GLY A 43 -3.61 0.25 -13.58
C GLY A 43 -4.08 1.26 -12.53
N GLY A 44 -3.34 1.37 -11.41
CA GLY A 44 -3.70 2.21 -10.28
C GLY A 44 -3.32 3.67 -10.46
N GLU A 45 -3.98 4.51 -9.67
CA GLU A 45 -3.66 5.92 -9.51
C GLU A 45 -2.53 6.07 -8.49
N ALA A 46 -1.36 6.54 -8.95
CA ALA A 46 -0.21 6.83 -8.12
C ALA A 46 -0.28 8.29 -7.61
N VAL A 47 -0.19 8.46 -6.29
CA VAL A 47 -0.33 9.75 -5.60
C VAL A 47 0.94 10.04 -4.81
N GLU A 48 1.64 11.11 -5.18
CA GLU A 48 2.92 11.48 -4.57
C GLU A 48 2.74 12.05 -3.15
N GLY A 49 1.74 12.90 -2.94
CA GLY A 49 1.57 13.67 -1.71
C GLY A 49 2.20 15.05 -1.75
N SER A 50 2.54 15.61 -0.58
CA SER A 50 3.22 16.90 -0.46
C SER A 50 4.11 16.96 0.79
N PRO A 51 5.08 17.90 0.86
CA PRO A 51 5.93 18.05 2.03
C PRO A 51 5.12 18.19 3.32
N GLY A 52 5.36 17.26 4.26
CA GLY A 52 4.64 17.19 5.55
C GLY A 52 3.42 16.26 5.56
N ASP A 53 3.02 15.74 4.40
CA ASP A 53 1.92 14.79 4.25
C ASP A 53 2.18 13.86 3.05
N TRP A 54 3.17 12.99 3.22
CA TRP A 54 3.52 11.98 2.23
C TRP A 54 2.70 10.70 2.51
N PRO A 55 1.98 10.14 1.52
CA PRO A 55 1.25 8.89 1.68
C PRO A 55 2.17 7.78 2.18
N CYS A 56 3.40 7.71 1.67
CA CYS A 56 4.37 6.68 2.01
C CYS A 56 5.54 7.28 2.80
N PRO A 57 5.52 7.14 4.14
CA PRO A 57 6.51 7.79 4.99
C PRO A 57 7.87 7.07 4.89
N ASN A 58 8.97 7.80 4.92
CA ASN A 58 10.34 7.25 4.99
C ASN A 58 10.89 6.51 3.76
N ASP A 59 10.30 6.66 2.56
CA ASP A 59 10.88 6.16 1.30
C ASP A 59 11.09 7.33 0.29
N PRO A 60 12.33 7.75 0.00
CA PRO A 60 12.62 9.07 -0.61
C PRO A 60 12.68 9.10 -2.14
N GLY A 61 12.20 8.08 -2.85
CA GLY A 61 12.39 7.99 -4.31
C GLY A 61 11.10 8.05 -5.12
N ASN A 62 10.62 6.88 -5.50
CA ASN A 62 9.51 6.69 -6.44
C ASN A 62 8.35 5.90 -5.80
N VAL A 63 8.35 5.74 -4.47
CA VAL A 63 7.30 5.02 -3.73
C VAL A 63 6.20 5.97 -3.32
N TRP A 64 5.05 5.82 -3.96
CA TRP A 64 3.89 6.70 -3.85
C TRP A 64 2.71 5.92 -3.26
N GLY A 65 1.69 6.65 -2.79
CA GLY A 65 0.40 6.03 -2.49
C GLY A 65 -0.22 5.49 -3.77
N CYS A 66 -0.80 4.30 -3.74
CA CYS A 66 -1.42 3.68 -4.88
C CYS A 66 -2.86 3.30 -4.56
N TYR A 67 -3.78 3.75 -5.42
CA TYR A 67 -5.19 3.39 -5.39
C TYR A 67 -5.52 2.56 -6.62
N VAL A 68 -5.91 1.30 -6.43
CA VAL A 68 -6.31 0.42 -7.54
C VAL A 68 -7.82 0.29 -7.54
N ARG A 69 -8.45 1.18 -8.31
CA ARG A 69 -9.86 1.09 -8.66
C ARG A 69 -10.02 0.08 -9.79
N ASP A 70 -11.11 -0.66 -9.77
CA ASP A 70 -11.40 -1.74 -10.71
C ASP A 70 -10.31 -2.81 -10.62
N CYS A 71 -10.50 -3.79 -9.74
CA CYS A 71 -9.51 -4.85 -9.61
C CYS A 71 -9.22 -5.49 -10.97
N PRO A 72 -7.94 -5.77 -11.30
CA PRO A 72 -7.56 -6.28 -12.61
C PRO A 72 -8.42 -7.47 -13.06
N GLY A 73 -9.18 -7.26 -14.13
CA GLY A 73 -10.04 -8.28 -14.74
C GLY A 73 -11.31 -8.66 -13.96
N ARG A 74 -11.75 -7.87 -12.96
CA ARG A 74 -12.97 -8.16 -12.17
C ARG A 74 -14.13 -7.18 -12.35
N GLY A 75 -13.93 -6.08 -13.05
CA GLY A 75 -14.98 -5.12 -13.38
C GLY A 75 -14.96 -3.87 -12.50
N ILE A 76 -15.82 -2.93 -12.85
CA ILE A 76 -15.82 -1.55 -12.35
C ILE A 76 -16.35 -1.37 -10.93
N ASP A 77 -17.00 -2.41 -10.41
CA ASP A 77 -17.66 -2.40 -9.10
C ASP A 77 -16.76 -2.97 -8.00
N THR A 78 -15.47 -3.11 -8.31
CA THR A 78 -14.47 -3.71 -7.44
C THR A 78 -13.33 -2.75 -7.13
N GLU A 79 -12.74 -2.87 -5.95
CA GLU A 79 -11.61 -2.03 -5.54
C GLU A 79 -10.61 -2.85 -4.72
N CYS A 80 -9.32 -2.60 -4.91
CA CYS A 80 -8.32 -3.14 -4.00
C CYS A 80 -8.35 -2.37 -2.68
N VAL A 81 -8.62 -3.08 -1.59
CA VAL A 81 -8.72 -2.52 -0.25
C VAL A 81 -8.05 -3.44 0.77
N TRP A 82 -7.59 -2.87 1.87
CA TRP A 82 -7.15 -3.65 3.01
C TRP A 82 -8.32 -4.48 3.56
N GLN A 83 -8.04 -5.72 3.96
CA GLN A 83 -9.05 -6.70 4.34
C GLN A 83 -10.07 -6.19 5.37
N ASN A 84 -9.60 -5.41 6.35
CA ASN A 84 -10.45 -4.79 7.39
C ASN A 84 -11.36 -3.65 6.87
N GLY A 85 -11.15 -3.17 5.65
CA GLY A 85 -11.97 -2.17 4.97
C GLY A 85 -12.93 -2.74 3.94
N CYS A 86 -12.85 -4.03 3.61
CA CYS A 86 -13.80 -4.66 2.71
C CYS A 86 -15.11 -4.96 3.45
N THR A 87 -16.16 -4.18 3.16
CA THR A 87 -17.51 -4.38 3.69
C THR A 87 -18.40 -5.23 2.77
N GLY A 88 -17.95 -5.46 1.54
CA GLY A 88 -18.63 -6.29 0.55
C GLY A 88 -18.10 -7.73 0.52
N ARG A 89 -18.11 -8.35 -0.66
CA ARG A 89 -17.58 -9.68 -0.89
C ARG A 89 -16.09 -9.61 -1.21
N ALA A 90 -15.26 -10.22 -0.36
CA ALA A 90 -13.86 -10.46 -0.68
C ALA A 90 -13.74 -11.48 -1.83
N LEU A 91 -13.03 -11.12 -2.90
CA LEU A 91 -12.72 -12.05 -3.98
C LEU A 91 -11.46 -12.87 -3.61
N PRO A 92 -11.45 -14.18 -3.89
CA PRO A 92 -10.44 -15.10 -3.33
C PRO A 92 -9.06 -15.01 -3.97
N ASP A 93 -8.91 -14.30 -5.09
CA ASP A 93 -7.67 -14.29 -5.87
C ASP A 93 -6.77 -13.10 -5.50
N PRO A 94 -5.45 -13.30 -5.35
CA PRO A 94 -4.49 -12.22 -5.06
C PRO A 94 -4.23 -11.39 -6.32
N ILE A 95 -5.22 -10.62 -6.73
CA ILE A 95 -5.19 -9.73 -7.91
C ILE A 95 -4.82 -8.30 -7.55
N CYS A 96 -4.44 -8.07 -6.30
CA CYS A 96 -4.07 -6.77 -5.76
C CYS A 96 -2.62 -6.80 -5.23
N PRO A 97 -1.92 -5.65 -5.23
CA PRO A 97 -0.47 -5.58 -5.00
C PRO A 97 0.04 -5.92 -3.60
N GLY A 98 -0.81 -6.02 -2.58
CA GLY A 98 -0.42 -6.23 -1.18
C GLY A 98 -0.63 -7.67 -0.67
N GLY A 99 -0.66 -8.65 -1.58
CA GLY A 99 -0.76 -10.06 -1.22
C GLY A 99 -2.12 -10.41 -0.59
N ASN A 100 -2.09 -11.01 0.60
CA ASN A 100 -3.31 -11.54 1.24
C ASN A 100 -4.11 -10.50 2.04
N ASP A 101 -3.48 -9.37 2.39
CA ASP A 101 -4.10 -8.37 3.28
C ASP A 101 -4.65 -7.17 2.52
N PHE A 102 -4.18 -6.92 1.30
CA PHE A 102 -4.73 -5.93 0.37
C PHE A 102 -5.42 -6.68 -0.77
N ILE A 103 -6.72 -6.86 -0.61
CA ILE A 103 -7.54 -7.79 -1.38
C ILE A 103 -8.44 -7.05 -2.35
N CYS A 104 -8.97 -7.77 -3.33
CA CYS A 104 -10.05 -7.23 -4.13
C CYS A 104 -11.39 -7.39 -3.40
N CYS A 105 -12.10 -6.27 -3.22
CA CYS A 105 -13.44 -6.24 -2.64
C CYS A 105 -14.47 -5.86 -3.70
N ASP A 106 -15.54 -6.64 -3.76
CA ASP A 106 -16.71 -6.41 -4.59
C ASP A 106 -17.83 -5.83 -3.72
N PHE A 107 -18.29 -4.62 -4.04
CA PHE A 107 -19.23 -3.88 -3.20
C PHE A 107 -20.72 -4.10 -3.56
N PHE A 108 -21.02 -5.02 -4.49
CA PHE A 108 -22.37 -5.26 -5.01
C PHE A 108 -22.84 -6.72 -4.90
#